data_AF-A0A842PIZ3-F1
#
_entry.id   AF-A0A842PIZ3-F1
#
_cell.length_a   1.000
_cell.length_b   1.000
_cell.length_c   1.000
_cell.angle_alpha   90.00
_cell.angle_beta   90.00
_cell.angle_gamma   90.00
#
_symmetry.space_group_name_H-M   'P 1'
#
loop_
_entity.id
_entity.type
_entity.pdbx_description
1 polymer ?
#
loop_
_entity_poly.entity_id
_entity_poly.type
_entity_poly.pdbx_seq_one_letter_code
_entity_poly.pdbx_strand_id
1 'polypeptide(L)'
;MTNTSSPGVLHRGTIIYYVGSVTFAAGIVLLAVGTTFITIFRIHYGSEPEKIILTFIFTGVGATLILAGINLMMRQTRYGYCIVGASAFTSLLALLIFTSNYPHNWRYPLISYILALYVVGFLALLGNAFANSILWMIEGKPEAVVGREGEEIKIYTDEEIERDIEEATRKSIELSASELKFKEPGVEEVKFGKAFRESRGDTIRVKDDIGEAISLRKTINHGERTKSGSVEVESISRSLGDVLRKEAVEKGRFGGIKDKIKGDIKKFHSFIRVKKT
;
A
#
# COMPACT_ATOMS: atom_id res chain seq x y z
N MET A 1 2.21 25.80 -25.56
CA MET A 1 1.33 26.69 -24.77
C MET A 1 0.04 25.93 -24.45
N THR A 2 -0.29 25.89 -23.16
CA THR A 2 -1.56 25.49 -22.52
C THR A 2 -2.17 24.12 -22.85
N ASN A 3 -1.72 23.11 -22.09
CA ASN A 3 -2.51 21.92 -21.78
C ASN A 3 -3.75 22.33 -20.99
N THR A 4 -4.93 22.17 -21.60
CA THR A 4 -6.22 22.28 -20.90
C THR A 4 -6.50 20.96 -20.17
N SER A 5 -5.89 20.78 -19.00
CA SER A 5 -6.31 19.77 -18.04
C SER A 5 -7.70 20.16 -17.50
N SER A 6 -8.71 19.39 -17.87
CA SER A 6 -10.12 19.64 -17.55
C SER A 6 -10.35 19.73 -16.03
N PRO A 7 -10.77 20.87 -15.47
CA PRO A 7 -10.91 21.07 -14.02
C PRO A 7 -12.07 20.28 -13.39
N GLY A 8 -12.99 19.73 -14.20
CA GLY A 8 -14.19 19.04 -13.71
C GLY A 8 -13.94 17.65 -13.10
N VAL A 9 -12.88 16.94 -13.50
CA VAL A 9 -12.61 15.57 -13.01
C VAL A 9 -11.96 15.59 -11.62
N LEU A 10 -11.09 16.57 -11.36
CA LEU A 10 -10.43 16.74 -10.05
C LEU A 10 -11.44 17.19 -8.97
N HIS A 11 -12.41 18.04 -9.35
CA HIS A 11 -13.43 18.55 -8.43
C HIS A 11 -14.45 17.47 -8.02
N ARG A 12 -14.77 16.53 -8.92
CA ARG A 12 -15.64 15.40 -8.58
C ARG A 12 -15.04 14.48 -7.51
N GLY A 13 -13.74 14.21 -7.58
CA GLY A 13 -13.06 13.35 -6.60
C GLY A 13 -13.05 13.94 -5.19
N THR A 14 -12.82 15.24 -5.07
CA THR A 14 -12.83 15.96 -3.79
C THR A 14 -14.22 16.03 -3.17
N ILE A 15 -15.27 16.32 -3.97
CA ILE A 15 -16.66 16.33 -3.49
C ILE A 15 -17.06 14.95 -2.95
N ILE A 16 -16.77 13.88 -3.68
CA ILE A 16 -17.12 12.51 -3.25
C ILE A 16 -16.43 12.15 -1.93
N TYR A 17 -15.17 12.57 -1.76
CA TYR A 17 -14.44 12.36 -0.51
C TYR A 17 -15.08 13.11 0.67
N TYR A 18 -15.47 14.37 0.50
CA TYR A 18 -16.17 15.14 1.55
C TYR A 18 -17.53 14.53 1.88
N VAL A 19 -18.31 14.13 0.87
CA VAL A 19 -19.58 13.43 1.06
C VAL A 19 -19.35 12.12 1.82
N GLY A 20 -18.33 11.34 1.44
CA GLY A 20 -17.93 10.12 2.15
C GLY A 20 -17.58 10.39 3.62
N SER A 21 -16.88 11.50 3.89
CA SER A 21 -16.50 11.93 5.23
C SER A 21 -17.68 12.31 6.12
N VAL A 22 -18.61 13.09 5.59
CA VAL A 22 -19.86 13.44 6.29
C VAL A 22 -20.70 12.19 6.53
N THR A 23 -20.82 11.32 5.54
CA THR A 23 -21.56 10.05 5.62
C THR A 23 -20.98 9.13 6.70
N PHE A 24 -19.65 8.99 6.73
CA PHE A 24 -18.93 8.22 7.74
C PHE A 24 -19.15 8.78 9.15
N ALA A 25 -18.97 10.09 9.33
CA ALA A 25 -19.16 10.76 10.61
C ALA A 25 -20.62 10.62 11.11
N ALA A 26 -21.60 10.82 10.24
CA ALA A 26 -23.01 10.60 10.56
C ALA A 26 -23.27 9.14 11.00
N GLY A 27 -22.65 8.17 10.31
CA GLY A 27 -22.73 6.77 10.67
C GLY A 27 -22.18 6.47 12.06
N ILE A 28 -21.05 7.08 12.45
CA ILE A 28 -20.49 6.95 13.80
C ILE A 28 -21.46 7.49 14.85
N VAL A 29 -22.02 8.68 14.63
CA VAL A 29 -22.99 9.29 15.57
C VAL A 29 -24.22 8.39 15.72
N LEU A 30 -24.78 7.90 14.62
CA LEU A 30 -25.91 6.96 14.62
C LEU A 30 -25.60 5.67 15.39
N LEU A 31 -24.41 5.09 15.19
CA LEU A 31 -23.99 3.88 15.88
C LEU A 31 -23.77 4.12 17.38
N ALA A 32 -23.24 5.28 17.76
CA ALA A 32 -23.11 5.69 19.16
C ALA A 32 -24.48 5.88 19.84
N VAL A 33 -25.44 6.49 19.14
CA VAL A 33 -26.82 6.62 19.63
C VAL A 33 -27.47 5.24 19.80
N GLY A 34 -27.35 4.36 18.80
CA GLY A 34 -27.86 2.99 18.89
C GLY A 34 -27.27 2.20 20.07
N THR A 35 -25.95 2.30 20.26
CA THR A 35 -25.26 1.67 21.39
C THR A 35 -25.73 2.25 22.73
N THR A 36 -25.91 3.57 22.80
CA THR A 36 -26.43 4.25 24.00
C THR A 36 -27.84 3.78 24.34
N PHE A 37 -28.70 3.59 23.34
CA PHE A 37 -30.04 3.02 23.51
C PHE A 37 -30.01 1.60 24.10
N ILE A 38 -29.10 0.74 23.62
CA ILE A 38 -28.90 -0.61 24.17
C ILE A 38 -28.56 -0.54 25.66
N THR A 39 -27.63 0.35 26.04
CA THR A 39 -27.17 0.48 27.43
C THR A 39 -28.22 1.07 28.35
N ILE A 40 -28.90 2.14 27.95
CA ILE A 40 -29.90 2.84 28.78
C ILE A 40 -31.14 1.96 28.98
N PHE A 41 -31.68 1.42 27.89
CA PHE A 41 -32.95 0.67 27.94
C PHE A 41 -32.76 -0.81 28.28
N ARG A 42 -31.52 -1.29 28.43
CA ARG A 42 -31.16 -2.69 28.70
C ARG A 42 -31.99 -3.64 27.85
N ILE A 43 -31.92 -3.43 26.54
CA ILE A 43 -32.85 -4.03 25.58
C ILE A 43 -32.85 -5.55 25.74
N HIS A 44 -34.05 -6.07 25.99
CA HIS A 44 -34.31 -7.49 26.13
C HIS A 44 -35.41 -7.91 25.16
N TYR A 45 -35.59 -9.22 24.98
CA TYR A 45 -36.59 -9.76 24.05
C TYR A 45 -38.04 -9.36 24.39
N GLY A 46 -38.30 -8.97 25.64
CA GLY A 46 -39.59 -8.46 26.11
C GLY A 46 -39.69 -6.93 26.20
N SER A 47 -38.68 -6.19 25.72
CA SER A 47 -38.76 -4.73 25.66
C SER A 47 -39.83 -4.27 24.68
N GLU A 48 -40.35 -3.06 24.89
CA GLU A 48 -41.32 -2.46 23.97
C GLU A 48 -40.81 -2.52 22.51
N PRO A 49 -41.65 -2.96 21.55
CA PRO A 49 -41.25 -3.12 20.16
C PRO A 49 -40.62 -1.86 19.55
N GLU A 50 -41.10 -0.68 19.94
CA GLU A 50 -40.59 0.60 19.44
C GLU A 50 -39.12 0.82 19.81
N LYS A 51 -38.71 0.48 21.04
CA LYS A 51 -37.33 0.61 21.51
C LYS A 51 -36.40 -0.33 20.75
N ILE A 52 -36.89 -1.53 20.43
CA ILE A 52 -36.16 -2.52 19.63
C ILE A 52 -35.98 -2.01 18.20
N ILE A 53 -37.05 -1.55 17.55
CA ILE A 53 -37.00 -1.00 16.19
C ILE A 53 -35.98 0.14 16.10
N LEU A 54 -36.09 1.14 16.96
CA LEU A 54 -35.21 2.32 16.94
C LEU A 54 -33.74 1.93 17.06
N THR A 55 -33.44 0.98 17.94
CA THR A 55 -32.07 0.52 18.16
C THR A 55 -31.49 -0.20 16.95
N PHE A 56 -32.27 -1.11 16.35
CA PHE A 56 -31.86 -1.83 15.14
C PHE A 56 -31.71 -0.88 13.95
N ILE A 57 -32.58 0.12 13.82
CA ILE A 57 -32.45 1.15 12.79
C ILE A 57 -31.17 1.96 13.00
N PHE A 58 -30.96 2.54 14.18
CA PHE A 58 -29.77 3.36 14.43
C PHE A 58 -28.47 2.58 14.26
N THR A 59 -28.42 1.36 14.77
CA THR A 59 -27.22 0.50 14.64
C THR A 59 -27.01 0.03 13.20
N GLY A 60 -28.07 -0.44 12.53
CA GLY A 60 -27.98 -0.97 11.17
C GLY A 60 -27.72 0.11 10.11
N VAL A 61 -28.45 1.23 10.19
CA VAL A 61 -28.22 2.39 9.31
C VAL A 61 -26.84 2.98 9.59
N GLY A 62 -26.46 3.14 10.87
CA GLY A 62 -25.13 3.62 11.27
C GLY A 62 -24.00 2.77 10.71
N ALA A 63 -24.07 1.44 10.87
CA ALA A 63 -23.08 0.52 10.33
C ALA A 63 -22.97 0.57 8.79
N THR A 64 -24.12 0.64 8.10
CA THR A 64 -24.16 0.76 6.64
C THR A 64 -23.54 2.07 6.16
N LEU A 65 -23.85 3.19 6.82
CA LEU A 65 -23.29 4.52 6.52
C LEU A 65 -21.78 4.58 6.75
N ILE A 66 -21.27 3.99 7.83
CA ILE A 66 -19.84 3.89 8.09
C ILE A 66 -19.15 3.20 6.92
N LEU A 67 -19.65 2.03 6.51
CA LEU A 67 -19.02 1.22 5.48
C LEU A 67 -19.15 1.86 4.09
N ALA A 68 -20.29 2.48 3.79
CA ALA A 68 -20.48 3.28 2.57
C ALA A 68 -19.56 4.50 2.56
N GLY A 69 -19.43 5.22 3.68
CA GLY A 69 -18.53 6.36 3.84
C GLY A 69 -17.07 5.98 3.60
N ILE A 70 -16.59 4.90 4.20
CA ILE A 70 -15.24 4.34 3.96
C ILE A 70 -15.05 4.05 2.46
N ASN A 71 -16.03 3.38 1.84
CA ASN A 71 -15.98 3.06 0.42
C ASN A 71 -15.90 4.31 -0.48
N LEU A 72 -16.58 5.41 -0.12
CA LEU A 72 -16.57 6.67 -0.85
C LEU A 72 -15.27 7.46 -0.66
N MET A 73 -14.63 7.36 0.52
CA MET A 73 -13.32 7.98 0.77
C MET A 73 -12.20 7.32 -0.05
N MET A 74 -12.34 6.04 -0.38
CA MET A 74 -11.38 5.34 -1.23
C MET A 74 -11.58 5.71 -2.71
N ARG A 75 -10.48 5.77 -3.46
CA ARG A 75 -10.53 5.98 -4.90
C ARG A 75 -11.06 4.69 -5.55
N GLN A 76 -12.30 4.75 -6.04
CA GLN A 76 -12.99 3.62 -6.65
C GLN A 76 -12.95 3.70 -8.17
N THR A 77 -13.05 2.55 -8.84
CA THR A 77 -13.37 2.50 -10.27
C THR A 77 -14.81 2.96 -10.52
N ARG A 78 -15.18 3.28 -11.77
CA ARG A 78 -16.56 3.68 -12.12
C ARG A 78 -17.59 2.64 -11.69
N TYR A 79 -17.26 1.35 -11.81
CA TYR A 79 -18.12 0.25 -11.36
C TYR A 79 -18.16 0.12 -9.83
N GLY A 80 -17.06 0.42 -9.14
CA GLY A 80 -16.99 0.42 -7.69
C GLY A 80 -18.03 1.35 -7.04
N TYR A 81 -18.19 2.58 -7.57
CA TYR A 81 -19.22 3.50 -7.07
C TYR A 81 -20.66 2.97 -7.27
N CYS A 82 -20.94 2.28 -8.39
CA CYS A 82 -22.25 1.65 -8.61
C CYS A 82 -22.51 0.52 -7.62
N ILE A 83 -21.48 -0.30 -7.33
CA ILE A 83 -21.56 -1.37 -6.34
C ILE A 83 -21.85 -0.80 -4.96
N VAL A 84 -21.16 0.28 -4.55
CA VAL A 84 -21.42 0.95 -3.26
C VAL A 84 -22.87 1.40 -3.15
N GLY A 85 -23.38 2.08 -4.17
CA GLY A 85 -24.77 2.54 -4.20
C GLY A 85 -25.78 1.39 -4.12
N ALA A 86 -25.61 0.35 -4.95
CA ALA A 86 -26.50 -0.81 -4.95
C ALA A 86 -26.46 -1.59 -3.63
N SER A 87 -25.28 -1.74 -3.04
CA SER A 87 -25.08 -2.48 -1.79
C SER A 87 -25.69 -1.72 -0.61
N ALA A 88 -25.43 -0.42 -0.50
CA ALA A 88 -26.04 0.43 0.52
C ALA A 88 -27.57 0.47 0.38
N PHE A 89 -28.10 0.58 -0.85
CA PHE A 89 -29.53 0.51 -1.09
C PHE A 89 -30.12 -0.84 -0.65
N THR A 90 -29.44 -1.94 -0.96
CA THR A 90 -29.89 -3.29 -0.56
C THR A 90 -29.93 -3.44 0.96
N SER A 91 -28.91 -2.98 1.68
CA SER A 91 -28.89 -2.99 3.15
C SER A 91 -29.98 -2.10 3.76
N LEU A 92 -30.19 -0.90 3.23
CA LEU A 92 -31.25 0.00 3.71
C LEU A 92 -32.65 -0.56 3.42
N LEU A 93 -32.84 -1.19 2.26
CA LEU A 93 -34.09 -1.84 1.90
C LEU A 93 -34.42 -2.97 2.86
N ALA A 94 -33.44 -3.77 3.27
CA ALA A 94 -33.63 -4.82 4.28
C ALA A 94 -34.09 -4.24 5.62
N LEU A 95 -33.53 -3.11 6.07
CA LEU A 95 -33.96 -2.43 7.30
C LEU A 95 -35.37 -1.83 7.17
N LEU A 96 -35.75 -1.37 5.98
CA LEU A 96 -37.10 -0.88 5.70
C LEU A 96 -38.11 -2.03 5.78
N ILE A 97 -37.79 -3.18 5.17
CA ILE A 97 -38.61 -4.40 5.27
C ILE A 97 -38.71 -4.88 6.73
N PHE A 98 -37.62 -4.81 7.50
CA PHE A 98 -37.63 -5.10 8.94
C PHE A 98 -38.64 -4.21 9.68
N THR A 99 -38.57 -2.90 9.46
CA THR A 99 -39.43 -1.91 10.15
C THR A 99 -40.91 -2.12 9.84
N SER A 100 -41.25 -2.49 8.60
CA SER A 100 -42.64 -2.74 8.21
C SER A 100 -43.21 -4.07 8.71
N ASN A 101 -42.36 -5.05 9.03
CA ASN A 101 -42.81 -6.39 9.45
C ASN A 101 -42.74 -6.61 10.97
N TYR A 102 -41.83 -5.93 11.67
CA TYR A 102 -41.73 -6.01 13.11
C TYR A 102 -42.74 -5.07 13.79
N PRO A 103 -43.45 -5.46 14.88
CA PRO A 103 -43.42 -6.76 15.56
C PRO A 103 -44.42 -7.80 15.03
N HIS A 104 -45.42 -7.38 14.24
CA HIS A 104 -46.61 -8.19 13.94
C HIS A 104 -46.32 -9.47 13.13
N ASN A 105 -45.42 -9.40 12.14
CA ASN A 105 -45.06 -10.50 11.25
C ASN A 105 -43.68 -11.09 11.56
N TRP A 106 -43.22 -10.95 12.81
CA TRP A 106 -41.91 -11.44 13.25
C TRP A 106 -41.91 -12.96 13.45
N ARG A 107 -41.93 -13.71 12.35
CA ARG A 107 -41.93 -15.18 12.35
C ARG A 107 -40.85 -15.75 11.43
N TYR A 108 -40.37 -16.94 11.79
CA TYR A 108 -39.54 -17.74 10.89
C TYR A 108 -40.39 -18.22 9.70
N PRO A 109 -39.87 -18.25 8.45
CA PRO A 109 -38.49 -17.95 8.01
C PRO A 109 -38.24 -16.49 7.58
N LEU A 110 -39.26 -15.62 7.64
CA LEU A 110 -39.18 -14.25 7.13
C LEU A 110 -38.00 -13.47 7.74
N ILE A 111 -37.77 -13.62 9.05
CA ILE A 111 -36.68 -12.98 9.79
C ILE A 111 -35.32 -13.31 9.16
N SER A 112 -35.10 -14.58 8.81
CA SER A 112 -33.85 -15.05 8.23
C SER A 112 -33.62 -14.47 6.85
N TYR A 113 -34.66 -14.31 6.04
CA TYR A 113 -34.54 -13.70 4.72
C TYR A 113 -34.22 -12.20 4.80
N ILE A 114 -34.83 -11.47 5.73
CA ILE A 114 -34.53 -10.06 5.98
C ILE A 114 -33.08 -9.90 6.43
N LEU A 115 -32.63 -10.72 7.39
CA LEU A 115 -31.26 -10.69 7.87
C LEU A 115 -30.26 -11.07 6.76
N ALA A 116 -30.54 -12.12 5.99
CA ALA A 116 -29.70 -12.53 4.88
C ALA A 116 -29.56 -11.41 3.83
N LEU A 117 -30.66 -10.72 3.49
CA LEU A 117 -30.63 -9.60 2.56
C LEU A 117 -29.75 -8.45 3.08
N TYR A 118 -29.87 -8.11 4.36
CA TYR A 118 -29.03 -7.10 5.00
C TYR A 118 -27.55 -7.49 4.95
N VAL A 119 -27.24 -8.74 5.33
CA VAL A 119 -25.87 -9.28 5.36
C VAL A 119 -25.25 -9.33 3.97
N VAL A 120 -26.02 -9.68 2.92
CA VAL A 120 -25.53 -9.68 1.53
C VAL A 120 -25.11 -8.27 1.11
N GLY A 121 -25.94 -7.26 1.36
CA GLY A 121 -25.58 -5.86 1.07
C GLY A 121 -24.37 -5.39 1.88
N PHE A 122 -24.29 -5.77 3.16
CA PHE A 122 -23.18 -5.41 4.04
C PHE A 122 -21.86 -6.06 3.60
N LEU A 123 -21.89 -7.35 3.26
CA LEU A 123 -20.72 -8.07 2.75
C LEU A 123 -20.29 -7.56 1.37
N ALA A 124 -21.22 -7.14 0.52
CA ALA A 124 -20.89 -6.52 -0.76
C ALA A 124 -20.14 -5.19 -0.56
N LEU A 125 -20.57 -4.35 0.39
CA LEU A 125 -19.84 -3.13 0.77
C LEU A 125 -18.44 -3.45 1.32
N LEU A 126 -18.33 -4.47 2.18
CA LEU A 126 -17.05 -4.88 2.76
C LEU A 126 -16.11 -5.45 1.70
N GLY A 127 -16.62 -6.33 0.84
CA GLY A 127 -15.89 -6.93 -0.27
C GLY A 127 -15.42 -5.90 -1.28
N ASN A 128 -16.24 -4.89 -1.57
CA ASN A 128 -15.85 -3.78 -2.44
C ASN A 128 -14.74 -2.94 -1.80
N ALA A 129 -14.83 -2.61 -0.51
CA ALA A 129 -13.76 -1.92 0.21
C ALA A 129 -12.45 -2.72 0.15
N PHE A 130 -12.53 -4.02 0.44
CA PHE A 130 -11.37 -4.92 0.42
C PHE A 130 -10.75 -5.07 -0.96
N ALA A 131 -11.57 -5.25 -2.00
CA ALA A 131 -11.10 -5.39 -3.38
C ALA A 131 -10.35 -4.14 -3.85
N ASN A 132 -10.84 -2.94 -3.53
CA ASN A 132 -10.14 -1.71 -3.88
C ASN A 132 -8.83 -1.53 -3.10
N SER A 133 -8.80 -1.91 -1.82
CA SER A 133 -7.56 -1.90 -1.03
C SER A 133 -6.50 -2.84 -1.62
N ILE A 134 -6.89 -4.03 -2.06
CA ILE A 134 -5.99 -4.96 -2.75
C ILE A 134 -5.52 -4.39 -4.08
N LEU A 135 -6.44 -3.86 -4.89
CA LEU A 135 -6.10 -3.28 -6.19
C LEU A 135 -5.07 -2.16 -6.01
N TRP A 136 -5.28 -1.27 -5.04
CA TRP A 136 -4.35 -0.20 -4.73
C TRP A 136 -2.99 -0.72 -4.25
N MET A 137 -2.94 -1.81 -3.49
CA MET A 137 -1.68 -2.44 -3.07
C MET A 137 -0.93 -3.09 -4.25
N ILE A 138 -1.66 -3.58 -5.27
CA ILE A 138 -1.07 -4.15 -6.49
C ILE A 138 -0.55 -3.01 -7.38
N GLU A 139 -1.36 -1.97 -7.61
CA GLU A 139 -1.00 -0.79 -8.43
C GLU A 139 0.09 0.08 -7.78
N GLY A 140 0.18 0.08 -6.45
CA GLY A 140 1.21 0.80 -5.68
C GLY A 140 2.59 0.14 -5.73
N LYS A 141 2.71 -1.06 -6.33
CA LYS A 141 4.00 -1.57 -6.76
C LYS A 141 4.36 -0.82 -8.03
N PRO A 142 5.53 -0.17 -8.14
CA PRO A 142 5.95 0.42 -9.39
C PRO A 142 5.97 -0.70 -10.43
N GLU A 143 4.98 -0.71 -11.31
CA GLU A 143 5.09 -1.43 -12.57
C GLU A 143 6.38 -0.91 -13.20
N ALA A 144 7.36 -1.79 -13.34
CA ALA A 144 8.52 -1.53 -14.16
C ALA A 144 8.00 -1.12 -15.53
N VAL A 145 8.07 0.19 -15.81
CA VAL A 145 7.79 0.89 -17.07
C VAL A 145 7.46 -0.07 -18.23
N VAL A 146 6.24 -0.58 -18.27
CA VAL A 146 5.74 -1.26 -19.46
C VAL A 146 5.15 -0.16 -20.33
N GLY A 147 5.98 0.23 -21.30
CA GLY A 147 5.68 1.04 -22.47
C GLY A 147 4.38 1.83 -22.48
N ARG A 148 4.46 3.11 -22.10
CA ARG A 148 3.63 4.10 -22.78
C ARG A 148 4.15 4.24 -24.20
N GLU A 149 3.53 3.54 -25.13
CA GLU A 149 3.56 3.88 -26.55
C GLU A 149 3.07 5.33 -26.67
N GLY A 150 3.99 6.27 -26.91
CA GLY A 150 3.66 7.68 -27.10
C GLY A 150 4.61 8.71 -26.51
N GLU A 151 5.72 8.32 -25.86
CA GLU A 151 6.82 9.27 -25.65
C GLU A 151 7.75 9.22 -26.86
N GLU A 152 7.77 10.32 -27.62
CA GLU A 152 8.78 10.58 -28.63
C GLU A 152 10.15 10.25 -28.04
N ILE A 153 10.81 9.26 -28.64
CA ILE A 153 12.23 9.02 -28.39
C ILE A 153 12.94 10.28 -28.89
N LYS A 154 13.15 11.25 -28.00
CA LYS A 154 14.12 12.32 -28.24
C LYS A 154 15.47 11.64 -28.30
N ILE A 155 15.95 11.44 -29.53
CA ILE A 155 17.33 11.07 -29.78
C ILE A 155 18.13 12.33 -29.42
N TYR A 156 18.65 12.36 -28.20
CA TYR A 156 19.62 13.36 -27.79
C TYR A 156 20.89 13.14 -28.60
N THR A 157 21.44 14.20 -29.16
CA THR A 157 22.80 14.12 -29.73
C THR A 157 23.82 14.19 -28.60
N ASP A 158 25.02 13.65 -28.81
CA ASP A 158 26.06 13.63 -27.78
C ASP A 158 26.38 15.05 -27.26
N GLU A 159 26.22 16.07 -28.10
CA GLU A 159 26.40 17.49 -27.73
C GLU A 159 25.30 18.06 -26.83
N GLU A 160 24.10 17.49 -26.83
CA GLU A 160 23.04 17.86 -25.88
C GLU A 160 23.28 17.20 -24.52
N ILE A 161 23.75 15.96 -24.53
CA ILE A 161 24.10 15.21 -23.30
C ILE A 161 25.26 15.88 -22.58
N GLU A 162 26.30 16.28 -23.31
CA GLU A 162 27.47 16.94 -22.71
C GLU A 162 27.12 18.30 -22.08
N ARG A 163 26.26 19.09 -22.75
CA ARG A 163 25.77 20.36 -22.20
C ARG A 163 24.93 20.18 -20.93
N ASP A 164 24.05 19.17 -20.89
CA ASP A 164 23.24 18.89 -19.70
C ASP A 164 24.12 18.43 -18.52
N ILE A 165 25.17 17.65 -18.78
CA ILE A 165 26.15 17.24 -17.76
C ILE A 165 26.92 18.46 -17.24
N GLU A 166 27.39 19.35 -18.11
CA GLU A 166 28.10 20.58 -17.71
C GLU A 166 27.18 21.53 -16.93
N GLU A 167 25.92 21.68 -17.32
CA GLU A 167 24.96 22.53 -16.64
C GLU A 167 24.59 21.94 -15.27
N ALA A 168 24.38 20.63 -15.18
CA ALA A 168 24.11 19.95 -13.92
C ALA A 168 25.30 19.98 -12.95
N THR A 169 26.53 19.83 -13.45
CA THR A 169 27.74 19.92 -12.63
C THR A 169 28.00 21.34 -12.16
N ARG A 170 27.84 22.36 -13.02
CA ARG A 170 27.92 23.76 -12.62
C ARG A 170 26.89 24.09 -11.52
N LYS A 171 25.65 23.68 -11.72
CA LYS A 171 24.56 23.89 -10.75
C LYS A 171 24.80 23.16 -9.43
N SER A 172 25.37 21.96 -9.47
CA SER A 172 25.78 21.21 -8.28
C SER A 172 26.90 21.92 -7.50
N ILE A 173 27.88 22.49 -8.21
CA ILE A 173 28.98 23.26 -7.61
C ILE A 173 28.45 24.56 -6.98
N GLU A 174 27.57 25.28 -7.68
CA GLU A 174 26.95 26.50 -7.15
C GLU A 174 26.11 26.23 -5.90
N LEU A 175 25.31 25.15 -5.92
CA LEU A 175 24.53 24.72 -4.75
C LEU A 175 25.44 24.34 -3.59
N SER A 176 26.50 23.56 -3.86
CA SER A 176 27.48 23.16 -2.84
C SER A 176 28.26 24.34 -2.26
N ALA A 177 28.57 25.36 -3.06
CA ALA A 177 29.24 26.58 -2.60
C ALA A 177 28.29 27.49 -1.79
N SER A 178 27.00 27.50 -2.11
CA SER A 178 26.00 28.33 -1.44
C SER A 178 25.50 27.77 -0.09
N GLU A 179 25.57 26.45 0.11
CA GLU A 179 25.11 25.78 1.34
C GLU A 179 26.20 25.52 2.40
N LEU A 180 27.48 25.75 2.08
CA LEU A 180 28.57 25.64 3.06
C LEU A 180 28.64 26.87 3.98
N LYS A 181 27.65 27.01 4.87
CA LYS A 181 27.80 27.81 6.10
C LYS A 181 28.58 26.98 7.11
N PHE A 182 29.91 27.05 7.07
CA PHE A 182 30.73 26.57 8.17
C PHE A 182 30.37 27.39 9.42
N LYS A 183 29.73 26.76 10.41
CA LYS A 183 29.69 27.28 11.76
C LYS A 183 31.11 27.19 12.30
N GLU A 184 31.82 28.32 12.36
CA GLU A 184 32.98 28.44 13.23
C GLU A 184 32.51 28.14 14.66
N PRO A 185 33.05 27.10 15.33
CA PRO A 185 32.76 26.92 16.74
C PRO A 185 33.43 28.08 17.48
N GLY A 186 32.61 28.96 18.06
CA GLY A 186 33.07 29.97 19.00
C GLY A 186 33.90 29.29 20.09
N VAL A 187 35.14 29.76 20.22
CA VAL A 187 36.09 29.26 21.21
C VAL A 187 35.66 29.77 22.57
N GLU A 188 34.80 29.03 23.25
CA GLU A 188 34.69 29.12 24.71
C GLU A 188 35.68 28.13 25.32
N GLU A 189 36.50 28.64 26.24
CA GLU A 189 37.56 27.91 26.94
C GLU A 189 37.04 26.61 27.57
N VAL A 190 37.36 25.49 26.93
CA VAL A 190 37.10 24.16 27.47
C VAL A 190 37.98 23.96 28.70
N LYS A 191 37.39 24.03 29.90
CA LYS A 191 38.03 23.58 31.13
C LYS A 191 38.18 22.06 31.08
N PHE A 192 39.37 21.60 30.70
CA PHE A 192 39.73 20.18 30.79
C PHE A 192 39.71 19.75 32.27
N GLY A 193 38.81 18.83 32.60
CA GLY A 193 38.74 18.17 33.90
C GLY A 193 40.03 17.38 34.19
N LYS A 194 40.40 17.30 35.47
CA LYS A 194 41.60 16.67 36.05
C LYS A 194 41.69 15.14 35.84
N ALA A 195 41.45 14.62 34.65
CA ALA A 195 41.58 13.18 34.33
C ALA A 195 42.84 12.84 33.51
N PHE A 196 43.66 13.83 33.11
CA PHE A 196 44.84 13.62 32.26
C PHE A 196 46.18 13.60 33.01
N ARG A 197 46.21 13.03 34.23
CA ARG A 197 47.47 12.82 34.98
C ARG A 197 47.56 11.41 35.57
N GLU A 198 47.28 10.39 34.76
CA GLU A 198 47.70 9.03 35.08
C GLU A 198 48.80 8.58 34.11
N SER A 199 49.93 8.20 34.70
CA SER A 199 51.10 7.65 34.02
C SER A 199 50.72 6.41 33.23
N ARG A 200 51.14 6.33 31.95
CA ARG A 200 51.03 5.10 31.15
C ARG A 200 51.68 3.95 31.90
N GLY A 201 50.85 3.03 32.41
CA GLY A 201 51.28 1.72 32.84
C GLY A 201 51.79 0.88 31.67
N ASP A 202 52.69 -0.03 31.98
CA ASP A 202 53.36 -0.93 31.03
C ASP A 202 52.36 -1.66 30.13
N THR A 203 52.47 -1.47 28.82
CA THR A 203 51.54 -2.04 27.85
C THR A 203 52.09 -3.40 27.41
N ILE A 204 51.64 -4.48 28.06
CA ILE A 204 51.96 -5.84 27.62
C ILE A 204 51.26 -6.08 26.29
N ARG A 205 52.04 -6.11 25.20
CA ARG A 205 51.56 -6.47 23.86
C ARG A 205 51.41 -7.99 23.78
N VAL A 206 50.17 -8.47 23.94
CA VAL A 206 49.80 -9.85 23.60
C VAL A 206 49.54 -9.91 22.10
N LYS A 207 50.26 -10.80 21.39
CA LYS A 207 50.01 -11.11 19.98
C LYS A 207 48.83 -12.08 19.92
N ASP A 208 47.63 -11.58 19.69
CA ASP A 208 46.51 -12.41 19.26
C ASP A 208 46.50 -12.46 17.72
N ASP A 209 46.72 -13.67 17.19
CA ASP A 209 46.62 -13.93 15.76
C ASP A 209 45.16 -14.28 15.42
N ILE A 210 44.31 -13.25 15.37
CA ILE A 210 42.91 -13.37 14.96
C ILE A 210 42.87 -13.28 13.43
N GLY A 211 42.43 -14.35 12.77
CA GLY A 211 42.37 -14.45 11.30
C GLY A 211 41.56 -13.34 10.60
N GLU A 212 40.67 -12.67 11.34
CA GLU A 212 39.86 -11.55 10.86
C GLU A 212 40.69 -10.25 10.68
N ALA A 213 41.79 -10.09 11.42
CA ALA A 213 42.65 -8.90 11.37
C ALA A 213 43.61 -8.87 10.15
N ILE A 214 43.68 -9.95 9.38
CA ILE A 214 44.48 -10.01 8.14
C ILE A 214 43.94 -9.03 7.08
N SER A 215 42.63 -8.77 7.08
CA SER A 215 41.95 -7.83 6.18
C SER A 215 42.35 -6.37 6.44
N LEU A 216 42.53 -6.00 7.71
CA LEU A 216 42.95 -4.66 8.14
C LEU A 216 44.46 -4.43 8.00
N ARG A 217 45.26 -5.49 7.90
CA ARG A 217 46.71 -5.38 7.67
C ARG A 217 47.03 -4.89 6.25
N LYS A 218 46.10 -5.03 5.30
CA LYS A 218 46.24 -4.57 3.91
C LYS A 218 46.09 -3.06 3.75
N THR A 219 45.41 -2.37 4.66
CA THR A 219 45.18 -0.92 4.59
C THR A 219 46.25 -0.09 5.30
N ILE A 220 47.13 -0.72 6.09
CA ILE A 220 48.16 -0.01 6.88
C ILE A 220 49.46 0.23 6.08
N ASN A 221 49.71 -0.52 5.00
CA ASN A 221 50.89 -0.31 4.17
C ASN A 221 50.58 0.65 3.01
N HIS A 222 50.67 1.96 3.28
CA HIS A 222 50.72 3.02 2.26
C HIS A 222 52.03 2.89 1.44
N GLY A 223 52.05 2.01 0.44
CA GLY A 223 53.23 1.86 -0.42
C GLY A 223 53.09 0.92 -1.60
N GLU A 224 52.25 -0.11 -1.53
CA GLU A 224 52.05 -1.03 -2.66
C GLU A 224 50.72 -0.75 -3.35
N ARG A 225 50.77 0.03 -4.44
CA ARG A 225 49.74 -0.04 -5.47
C ARG A 225 49.79 -1.45 -6.09
N THR A 226 48.98 -2.38 -5.60
CA THR A 226 48.63 -3.55 -6.40
C THR A 226 47.84 -3.05 -7.60
N LYS A 227 48.41 -3.22 -8.80
CA LYS A 227 47.67 -3.04 -10.06
C LYS A 227 46.54 -4.07 -10.09
N SER A 228 45.35 -3.65 -9.67
CA SER A 228 44.09 -4.35 -9.90
C SER A 228 43.78 -4.28 -11.40
N GLY A 229 44.47 -5.12 -12.17
CA GLY A 229 44.22 -5.34 -13.59
C GLY A 229 43.19 -6.45 -13.77
N SER A 230 42.22 -6.20 -14.65
CA SER A 230 41.28 -7.08 -15.39
C SER A 230 40.79 -8.40 -14.80
N VAL A 231 41.65 -9.19 -14.15
CA VAL A 231 41.40 -10.52 -13.59
C VAL A 231 40.34 -10.49 -12.46
N GLU A 232 40.33 -9.43 -11.65
CA GLU A 232 39.36 -9.27 -10.56
C GLU A 232 37.98 -8.83 -11.10
N VAL A 233 37.95 -8.04 -12.17
CA VAL A 233 36.71 -7.67 -12.88
C VAL A 233 36.12 -8.87 -13.64
N GLU A 234 36.98 -9.74 -14.19
CA GLU A 234 36.58 -10.96 -14.88
C GLU A 234 35.97 -12.00 -13.93
N SER A 235 36.49 -12.12 -12.71
CA SER A 235 35.95 -13.05 -11.70
C SER A 235 34.58 -12.58 -11.18
N ILE A 236 34.39 -11.26 -11.04
CA ILE A 236 33.10 -10.66 -10.69
C ILE A 236 32.11 -10.79 -11.85
N SER A 237 32.56 -10.60 -13.09
CA SER A 237 31.70 -10.77 -14.28
C SER A 237 31.25 -12.23 -14.48
N ARG A 238 32.14 -13.19 -14.24
CA ARG A 238 31.79 -14.63 -14.27
C ARG A 238 30.80 -15.00 -13.17
N SER A 239 31.02 -14.52 -11.94
CA SER A 239 30.11 -14.82 -10.83
C SER A 239 28.72 -14.22 -11.05
N LEU A 240 28.62 -13.02 -11.64
CA LEU A 240 27.34 -12.42 -12.02
C LEU A 240 26.65 -13.19 -13.17
N GLY A 241 27.42 -13.65 -14.16
CA GLY A 241 26.92 -14.49 -15.26
C GLY A 241 26.33 -15.82 -14.77
N ASP A 242 26.97 -16.46 -13.79
CA ASP A 242 26.50 -17.72 -13.21
C ASP A 242 25.20 -17.55 -12.39
N VAL A 243 25.04 -16.40 -11.71
CA VAL A 243 23.80 -16.06 -10.97
C VAL A 243 22.66 -15.81 -11.96
N LEU A 244 22.89 -15.02 -13.01
CA LEU A 244 21.87 -14.73 -14.03
C LEU A 244 21.44 -16.00 -14.78
N ARG A 245 22.37 -16.93 -15.04
CA ARG A 245 22.07 -18.20 -15.71
C ARG A 245 21.23 -19.13 -14.83
N LYS A 246 21.45 -19.14 -13.51
CA LYS A 246 20.60 -19.89 -12.56
C LYS A 246 19.18 -19.32 -12.49
N GLU A 247 19.03 -17.99 -12.44
CA GLU A 247 17.70 -17.35 -12.45
C GLU A 247 16.93 -17.59 -13.76
N ALA A 248 17.61 -17.60 -14.91
CA ALA A 248 16.98 -17.88 -16.20
C ALA A 248 16.44 -19.32 -16.30
N VAL A 249 17.14 -20.30 -15.71
CA VAL A 249 16.70 -21.71 -15.67
C VAL A 249 15.51 -21.91 -14.73
N GLU A 250 15.45 -21.19 -13.61
CA GLU A 250 14.27 -21.20 -12.72
C GLU A 250 13.04 -20.58 -13.38
N LYS A 251 13.19 -19.44 -14.06
CA LYS A 251 12.07 -18.82 -14.81
C LYS A 251 11.56 -19.71 -15.95
N GLY A 252 12.45 -20.44 -16.64
CA GLY A 252 12.06 -21.40 -17.68
C GLY A 252 11.26 -22.61 -17.16
N ARG A 253 11.60 -23.14 -15.97
CA ARG A 253 10.86 -24.26 -15.34
C ARG A 253 9.46 -23.84 -14.87
N PHE A 254 9.29 -22.61 -14.40
CA PHE A 254 7.97 -22.09 -14.01
C PHE A 254 7.04 -21.83 -15.21
N GLY A 255 7.59 -21.47 -16.37
CA GLY A 255 6.81 -21.33 -17.62
C GLY A 255 6.15 -22.64 -18.06
N GLY A 256 6.91 -23.75 -18.07
CA GLY A 256 6.39 -25.06 -18.47
C GLY A 256 5.30 -25.62 -17.55
N ILE A 257 5.33 -25.31 -16.25
CA ILE A 257 4.28 -25.70 -15.30
C ILE A 257 3.00 -24.90 -15.56
N LYS A 258 3.12 -23.61 -15.88
CA LYS A 258 1.98 -22.72 -16.18
C LYS A 258 1.26 -23.14 -17.46
N ASP A 259 2.01 -23.56 -18.47
CA ASP A 259 1.46 -24.06 -19.74
C ASP A 259 0.78 -25.43 -19.58
N LYS A 260 1.31 -26.31 -18.71
CA LYS A 260 0.68 -27.59 -18.39
C LYS A 260 -0.65 -27.42 -17.66
N ILE A 261 -0.73 -26.51 -16.69
CA ILE A 261 -1.97 -26.17 -15.97
C ILE A 261 -3.02 -25.55 -16.91
N LYS A 262 -2.58 -24.71 -17.86
CA LYS A 262 -3.47 -24.10 -18.85
C LYS A 262 -4.04 -25.13 -19.84
N GLY A 263 -3.26 -26.17 -20.17
CA GLY A 263 -3.72 -27.32 -20.96
C GLY A 263 -4.78 -28.16 -20.26
N ASP A 264 -4.59 -28.45 -18.97
CA ASP A 264 -5.54 -29.25 -18.19
C ASP A 264 -6.87 -28.52 -17.95
N ILE A 265 -6.85 -27.20 -17.73
CA ILE A 265 -8.08 -26.39 -17.61
C ILE A 265 -8.89 -26.39 -18.92
N LYS A 266 -8.21 -26.33 -20.08
CA LYS A 266 -8.88 -26.34 -21.39
C LYS A 266 -9.55 -27.69 -21.68
N LYS A 267 -8.94 -28.79 -21.24
CA LYS A 267 -9.47 -30.15 -21.36
C LYS A 267 -10.67 -30.38 -20.43
N PHE A 268 -10.65 -29.78 -19.23
CA PHE A 268 -11.78 -29.79 -18.30
C PHE A 268 -12.98 -29.01 -18.85
N HIS A 269 -12.74 -27.85 -19.47
CA HIS A 269 -13.79 -27.04 -20.08
C HIS A 269 -14.45 -27.71 -21.31
N SER A 270 -13.71 -28.50 -22.09
CA SER A 270 -14.30 -29.30 -23.17
C SER A 270 -15.13 -30.47 -22.65
N PHE A 271 -14.78 -31.06 -21.50
CA PHE A 271 -15.53 -32.18 -20.91
C PHE A 271 -16.90 -31.74 -20.36
N ILE A 272 -17.00 -30.52 -19.83
CA ILE A 272 -18.26 -29.95 -19.33
C ILE A 272 -19.22 -29.61 -20.49
N ARG A 273 -18.70 -29.28 -21.68
CA ARG A 273 -19.54 -28.90 -22.84
C ARG A 273 -20.21 -30.11 -23.51
N VAL A 274 -19.63 -31.30 -23.43
CA VAL A 274 -20.17 -32.53 -24.06
C VAL A 274 -21.33 -33.13 -23.26
N LYS A 275 -21.46 -32.84 -21.96
CA LYS A 275 -22.58 -33.33 -21.12
C LYS A 275 -23.88 -32.51 -21.22
N LYS A 276 -23.95 -31.53 -22.12
CA LYS A 276 -25.09 -30.62 -22.30
C LYS A 276 -25.86 -30.78 -23.62
N THR A 277 -25.58 -31.85 -24.36
CA THR A 277 -26.34 -32.34 -25.52
C THR A 277 -26.76 -33.76 -25.24
#